data_AF-A0A2W5MNQ4-F1
#
_entry.id   AF-A0A2W5MNQ4-F1
#
_cell.length_a   1.000
_cell.length_b   1.000
_cell.length_c   1.000
_cell.angle_alpha   90.00
_cell.angle_beta   90.00
_cell.angle_gamma   90.00
#
_symmetry.space_group_name_H-M   'P 1'
#
loop_
_entity.id
_entity.type
_entity.pdbx_description
1 polymer ?
#
loop_
_entity_poly.entity_id
_entity_poly.type
_entity_poly.pdbx_seq_one_letter_code
_entity_poly.pdbx_strand_id
1 'polypeptide(L)'
;MRFGAAAVDGGYSAAGMVALHAPDFRQALAALARYKRLTCPELVEVEIDGGEAAVRYRWLEATGAVPRLLVDMTMASLREVARRGTAGKAVPLRLELSRRSRDRALLERHFECPVIFGASHDAMIFDRGVLDVPLVTADSGAFSRLLADLEHRITQGEGLTPIVGEVRIAIARQLSEGRRPGIAAVARRLGANPRTLQRRLDASSSQPPREGRSQIIA
;
A
#
# COMPACT_ATOMS: atom_id res chain seq x y z
N MET A 1 22.38 -10.33 0.64
CA MET A 1 22.25 -8.89 1.00
C MET A 1 21.01 -8.72 1.87
N ARG A 2 21.20 -8.50 3.17
CA ARG A 2 20.12 -8.22 4.12
C ARG A 2 19.95 -6.69 4.20
N PHE A 3 18.93 -6.18 3.54
CA PHE A 3 18.39 -4.85 3.80
C PHE A 3 17.02 -5.03 4.44
N GLY A 4 16.76 -4.39 5.58
CA GLY A 4 15.42 -4.31 6.18
C GLY A 4 15.21 -4.99 7.54
N ALA A 5 16.23 -5.56 8.20
CA ALA A 5 16.03 -6.32 9.44
C ALA A 5 15.41 -5.54 10.63
N ALA A 6 15.29 -4.20 10.56
CA ALA A 6 14.59 -3.39 11.57
C ALA A 6 13.22 -2.84 11.12
N ALA A 7 12.83 -3.01 9.84
CA ALA A 7 11.49 -2.66 9.34
C ALA A 7 10.55 -3.88 9.23
N VAL A 8 11.08 -5.08 9.51
CA VAL A 8 10.43 -6.37 9.24
C VAL A 8 9.64 -6.92 10.43
N ASP A 9 9.73 -6.32 11.62
CA ASP A 9 8.87 -6.71 12.76
C ASP A 9 7.43 -6.14 12.68
N GLY A 10 7.12 -5.35 11.64
CA GLY A 10 5.79 -4.77 11.42
C GLY A 10 5.42 -4.59 9.95
N GLY A 11 5.88 -5.49 9.07
CA GLY A 11 5.93 -5.34 7.60
C GLY A 11 4.63 -5.13 6.80
N TYR A 12 3.52 -4.78 7.45
CA TYR A 12 2.27 -4.39 6.78
C TYR A 12 1.98 -2.91 7.05
N SER A 13 1.47 -2.20 6.04
CA SER A 13 0.80 -0.94 6.32
C SER A 13 -0.38 -1.20 7.27
N ALA A 14 -0.84 -0.18 8.00
CA ALA A 14 -2.01 -0.32 8.88
C ALA A 14 -3.21 -0.96 8.12
N ALA A 15 -3.40 -0.58 6.85
CA ALA A 15 -4.41 -1.18 5.97
C ALA A 15 -4.14 -2.69 5.68
N GLY A 16 -2.89 -3.09 5.51
CA GLY A 16 -2.50 -4.50 5.35
C GLY A 16 -2.74 -5.34 6.62
N MET A 17 -2.49 -4.77 7.80
CA MET A 17 -2.82 -5.43 9.08
C MET A 17 -4.32 -5.63 9.24
N VAL A 18 -5.12 -4.60 8.93
CA VAL A 18 -6.59 -4.72 8.99
C VAL A 18 -7.10 -5.75 8.00
N ALA A 19 -6.56 -5.76 6.77
CA ALA A 19 -6.95 -6.72 5.76
C ALA A 19 -6.70 -8.18 6.19
N LEU A 20 -5.63 -8.46 6.96
CA LEU A 20 -5.35 -9.81 7.45
C LEU A 20 -6.36 -10.30 8.48
N HIS A 21 -6.98 -9.42 9.26
CA HIS A 21 -7.98 -9.83 10.26
C HIS A 21 -9.39 -9.95 9.68
N ALA A 22 -9.59 -9.62 8.40
CA ALA A 22 -10.88 -9.69 7.75
C ALA A 22 -11.46 -11.12 7.76
N PRO A 23 -12.79 -11.28 7.79
CA PRO A 23 -13.41 -12.61 7.76
C PRO A 23 -13.11 -13.40 6.49
N ASP A 24 -13.04 -12.72 5.36
CA ASP A 24 -12.83 -13.30 4.03
C ASP A 24 -11.99 -12.36 3.14
N PHE A 25 -11.55 -12.88 1.99
CA PHE A 25 -10.69 -12.13 1.09
C PHE A 25 -11.38 -10.90 0.46
N ARG A 26 -12.69 -10.98 0.22
CA ARG A 26 -13.51 -9.86 -0.25
C ARG A 26 -13.44 -8.67 0.73
N GLN A 27 -13.64 -8.93 2.02
CA GLN A 27 -13.58 -7.91 3.06
C GLN A 27 -12.16 -7.39 3.25
N ALA A 28 -11.15 -8.24 3.07
CA ALA A 28 -9.74 -7.82 3.07
C ALA A 28 -9.46 -6.79 1.95
N LEU A 29 -9.91 -7.08 0.73
CA LEU A 29 -9.75 -6.18 -0.42
C LEU A 29 -10.55 -4.88 -0.24
N ALA A 30 -11.75 -4.95 0.31
CA ALA A 30 -12.56 -3.77 0.63
C ALA A 30 -11.87 -2.86 1.67
N ALA A 31 -11.29 -3.46 2.73
CA ALA A 31 -10.52 -2.72 3.71
C ALA A 31 -9.27 -2.08 3.08
N LEU A 32 -8.53 -2.80 2.22
CA LEU A 32 -7.40 -2.23 1.48
C LEU A 32 -7.85 -1.04 0.63
N ALA A 33 -8.93 -1.17 -0.15
CA ALA A 33 -9.43 -0.07 -0.99
C ALA A 33 -9.84 1.16 -0.18
N ARG A 34 -10.49 0.96 0.97
CA ARG A 34 -10.95 2.08 1.79
C ARG A 34 -9.81 2.78 2.54
N TYR A 35 -8.91 2.02 3.15
CA TYR A 35 -7.97 2.55 4.15
C TYR A 35 -6.55 2.75 3.64
N LYS A 36 -6.19 2.22 2.46
CA LYS A 36 -4.82 2.37 1.93
C LYS A 36 -4.45 3.84 1.67
N ARG A 37 -5.44 4.71 1.41
CA ARG A 37 -5.29 6.18 1.31
C ARG A 37 -4.63 6.83 2.54
N LEU A 38 -4.76 6.20 3.71
CA LEU A 38 -4.14 6.66 4.95
C LEU A 38 -2.63 6.44 4.98
N THR A 39 -2.14 5.53 4.14
CA THR A 39 -0.77 5.00 4.22
C THR A 39 0.01 5.13 2.94
N CYS A 40 -0.64 5.34 1.79
CA CYS A 40 0.01 5.62 0.51
C CYS A 40 -0.83 6.61 -0.33
N PRO A 41 -0.20 7.40 -1.23
CA PRO A 41 -0.91 8.27 -2.19
C PRO A 41 -1.45 7.47 -3.39
N GLU A 42 -2.01 6.28 -3.13
CA GLU A 42 -2.56 5.37 -4.14
C GLU A 42 -3.99 4.97 -3.76
N LEU A 43 -4.86 4.93 -4.75
CA LEU A 43 -6.21 4.41 -4.64
C LEU A 43 -6.22 2.95 -5.11
N VAL A 44 -6.75 2.06 -4.28
CA VAL A 44 -7.02 0.68 -4.72
C VAL A 44 -8.43 0.62 -5.24
N GLU A 45 -8.58 0.11 -6.46
CA GLU A 45 -9.86 -0.24 -7.03
C GLU A 45 -9.99 -1.74 -7.11
N VAL A 46 -11.18 -2.21 -6.75
CA VAL A 46 -11.56 -3.61 -6.88
C VAL A 46 -12.75 -3.64 -7.81
N GLU A 47 -12.53 -4.12 -9.04
CA GLU A 47 -13.58 -4.32 -10.03
C GLU A 47 -13.87 -5.81 -10.14
N ILE A 48 -15.14 -6.18 -10.10
CA ILE A 48 -15.58 -7.57 -10.30
C ILE A 48 -16.38 -7.57 -11.58
N ASP A 49 -15.89 -8.32 -12.57
CA ASP A 49 -16.57 -8.48 -13.85
C ASP A 49 -16.52 -9.95 -14.28
N GLY A 50 -17.68 -10.49 -14.64
CA GLY A 50 -17.84 -11.91 -14.94
C GLY A 50 -17.25 -12.83 -13.86
N GLY A 51 -16.29 -13.66 -14.27
CA GLY A 51 -15.60 -14.62 -13.40
C GLY A 51 -14.33 -14.10 -12.74
N GLU A 52 -13.97 -12.83 -12.91
CA GLU A 52 -12.70 -12.27 -12.44
C GLU A 52 -12.89 -11.11 -11.46
N ALA A 53 -11.90 -10.93 -10.59
CA ALA A 53 -11.76 -9.78 -9.71
C ALA A 53 -10.43 -9.09 -9.99
N ALA A 54 -10.48 -7.86 -10.50
CA ALA A 54 -9.32 -7.05 -10.81
C ALA A 54 -9.02 -6.08 -9.66
N VAL A 55 -7.83 -6.19 -9.06
CA VAL A 55 -7.33 -5.24 -8.06
C VAL A 55 -6.34 -4.30 -8.73
N ARG A 56 -6.75 -3.05 -8.92
CA ARG A 56 -5.98 -2.00 -9.60
C ARG A 56 -5.45 -0.97 -8.62
N TYR A 57 -4.32 -0.37 -8.97
CA TYR A 57 -3.72 0.73 -8.22
C TYR A 57 -3.68 2.00 -9.08
N ARG A 58 -4.44 3.03 -8.71
CA ARG A 58 -4.37 4.37 -9.31
C ARG A 58 -3.53 5.30 -8.46
N TRP A 59 -2.51 5.89 -9.06
CA TRP A 59 -1.56 6.78 -8.39
C TRP A 59 -2.01 8.23 -8.58
N LEU A 60 -2.77 8.76 -7.62
CA LEU A 60 -3.48 10.05 -7.76
C LEU A 60 -2.55 11.26 -7.86
N GLU A 61 -1.35 11.18 -7.27
CA GLU A 61 -0.39 12.30 -7.22
C GLU A 61 0.81 12.12 -8.18
N ALA A 62 0.75 11.13 -9.07
CA ALA A 62 1.85 10.86 -9.99
C ALA A 62 1.89 11.91 -11.11
N THR A 63 2.75 12.92 -10.98
CA THR A 63 3.05 13.91 -12.03
C THR A 63 3.83 13.34 -13.23
N GLY A 64 4.07 12.03 -13.25
CA GLY A 64 4.77 11.31 -14.31
C GLY A 64 4.77 9.80 -14.05
N ALA A 65 5.53 9.03 -14.82
CA ALA A 65 5.56 7.57 -14.66
C ALA A 65 5.94 7.17 -13.22
N VAL A 66 5.13 6.27 -12.66
CA VAL A 66 5.33 5.71 -11.32
C VAL A 66 6.59 4.82 -11.34
N PRO A 67 7.48 4.93 -10.33
CA PRO A 67 8.66 4.08 -10.27
C PRO A 67 8.30 2.59 -10.27
N ARG A 68 8.98 1.80 -11.11
CA ARG A 68 8.72 0.36 -11.26
C ARG A 68 8.79 -0.39 -9.93
N LEU A 69 9.79 -0.04 -9.11
CA LEU A 69 9.96 -0.64 -7.80
C LEU A 69 8.76 -0.38 -6.88
N LEU A 70 8.14 0.79 -6.98
CA LEU A 70 6.97 1.12 -6.15
C LEU A 70 5.78 0.25 -6.54
N VAL A 71 5.52 0.10 -7.84
CA VAL A 71 4.49 -0.81 -8.36
C VAL A 71 4.75 -2.25 -7.91
N ASP A 72 6.00 -2.72 -8.05
CA ASP A 72 6.36 -4.10 -7.67
C ASP A 72 6.20 -4.36 -6.18
N MET A 73 6.62 -3.42 -5.33
CA MET A 73 6.43 -3.54 -3.88
C MET A 73 4.94 -3.54 -3.53
N THR A 74 4.13 -2.66 -4.13
CA THR A 74 2.69 -2.60 -3.91
C THR A 74 2.00 -3.92 -4.29
N MET A 75 2.33 -4.47 -5.47
CA MET A 75 1.79 -5.74 -5.93
C MET A 75 2.27 -6.91 -5.05
N ALA A 76 3.53 -6.91 -4.62
CA ALA A 76 4.08 -7.92 -3.72
C ALA A 76 3.40 -7.90 -2.35
N SER A 77 3.11 -6.71 -1.80
CA SER A 77 2.34 -6.58 -0.55
C SER A 77 0.93 -7.14 -0.69
N LEU A 78 0.24 -6.87 -1.81
CA LEU A 78 -1.08 -7.45 -2.08
C LEU A 78 -1.02 -8.98 -2.16
N ARG A 79 -0.03 -9.52 -2.89
CA ARG A 79 0.18 -10.97 -2.98
C ARG A 79 0.41 -11.59 -1.62
N GLU A 80 1.20 -10.94 -0.76
CA GLU A 80 1.50 -11.47 0.56
C GLU A 80 0.27 -11.45 1.49
N VAL A 81 -0.57 -10.42 1.43
CA VAL A 81 -1.86 -10.41 2.14
C VAL A 81 -2.75 -11.55 1.66
N ALA A 82 -2.88 -11.73 0.34
CA ALA A 82 -3.66 -12.84 -0.23
C ALA A 82 -3.12 -14.20 0.21
N ARG A 83 -1.80 -14.40 0.11
CA ARG A 83 -1.13 -15.66 0.47
C ARG A 83 -1.27 -15.99 1.96
N ARG A 84 -1.01 -15.02 2.86
CA ARG A 84 -1.13 -15.27 4.30
C ARG A 84 -2.59 -15.41 4.73
N GLY A 85 -3.43 -14.48 4.29
CA GLY A 85 -4.84 -14.48 4.66
C GLY A 85 -5.53 -15.76 4.23
N THR A 86 -5.29 -16.25 3.01
CA THR A 86 -6.00 -17.43 2.48
C THR A 86 -5.22 -18.74 2.60
N ALA A 87 -4.09 -18.75 3.32
CA ALA A 87 -3.13 -19.86 3.33
C ALA A 87 -2.74 -20.35 1.91
N GLY A 88 -2.54 -19.40 1.00
CA GLY A 88 -2.10 -19.66 -0.38
C GLY A 88 -3.22 -20.03 -1.36
N LYS A 89 -4.48 -20.07 -0.95
CA LYS A 89 -5.61 -20.44 -1.83
C LYS A 89 -5.95 -19.35 -2.86
N ALA A 90 -5.77 -18.07 -2.52
CA ALA A 90 -5.93 -16.95 -3.45
C ALA A 90 -4.65 -16.73 -4.27
N VAL A 91 -4.43 -17.59 -5.26
CA VAL A 91 -3.40 -17.38 -6.28
C VAL A 91 -3.98 -16.49 -7.39
N PRO A 92 -3.30 -15.41 -7.80
CA PRO A 92 -3.77 -14.59 -8.90
C PRO A 92 -3.74 -15.38 -10.22
N LEU A 93 -4.76 -15.18 -11.06
CA LEU A 93 -4.82 -15.72 -12.42
C LEU A 93 -3.73 -15.12 -13.31
N ARG A 94 -3.43 -13.83 -13.10
CA ARG A 94 -2.36 -13.10 -13.80
C ARG A 94 -2.04 -11.78 -13.10
N LEU A 95 -0.84 -11.28 -13.37
CA LEU A 95 -0.42 -9.92 -13.05
C LEU A 95 -0.28 -9.11 -14.34
N GLU A 96 -1.02 -8.02 -14.45
CA GLU A 96 -0.94 -7.07 -15.55
C GLU A 96 -0.10 -5.87 -15.13
N LEU A 97 0.86 -5.49 -15.96
CA LEU A 97 1.76 -4.37 -15.74
C LEU A 97 1.78 -3.49 -16.99
N SER A 98 1.49 -2.21 -16.80
CA SER A 98 1.47 -1.20 -17.87
C SER A 98 2.85 -0.96 -18.48
N ARG A 99 3.90 -1.13 -17.68
CA ARG A 99 5.28 -0.97 -18.12
C ARG A 99 5.70 -2.08 -19.10
N ARG A 100 6.71 -1.77 -19.91
CA ARG A 100 7.49 -2.77 -20.67
C ARG A 100 8.67 -3.25 -19.81
N SER A 101 8.89 -4.56 -19.73
CA SER A 101 10.12 -5.13 -19.15
C SER A 101 10.48 -6.48 -19.79
N ARG A 102 11.72 -6.93 -19.57
CA ARG A 102 12.22 -8.27 -19.91
C ARG A 102 12.31 -9.21 -18.70
N ASP A 103 11.97 -8.73 -17.50
CA ASP A 103 12.10 -9.49 -16.25
C ASP A 103 10.94 -10.48 -15.98
N ARG A 104 10.30 -10.98 -17.05
CA ARG A 104 9.09 -11.82 -16.98
C ARG A 104 9.28 -13.01 -16.05
N ALA A 105 10.32 -13.81 -16.27
CA ALA A 105 10.56 -15.03 -15.50
C ALA A 105 10.79 -14.76 -14.01
N LEU A 106 11.43 -13.64 -13.65
CA LEU A 106 11.64 -13.26 -12.26
C LEU A 106 10.30 -12.94 -11.57
N LEU A 107 9.46 -12.14 -12.24
CA LEU A 107 8.17 -11.74 -11.69
C LEU A 107 7.18 -12.90 -11.65
N GLU A 108 7.11 -13.73 -12.69
CA GLU A 108 6.25 -14.92 -12.72
C GLU A 108 6.62 -15.89 -11.60
N ARG A 109 7.92 -16.08 -11.32
CA ARG A 109 8.37 -16.88 -10.17
C ARG A 109 7.99 -16.26 -8.83
N HIS A 110 8.10 -14.94 -8.68
CA HIS A 110 7.78 -14.27 -7.42
C HIS A 110 6.27 -14.24 -7.15
N PHE A 111 5.48 -13.92 -8.17
CA PHE A 111 4.03 -13.78 -8.09
C PHE A 111 3.28 -15.08 -8.32
N GLU A 112 3.98 -16.16 -8.68
CA GLU A 112 3.44 -17.51 -8.93
C GLU A 112 2.24 -17.48 -9.88
N CYS A 113 2.28 -16.58 -10.87
CA CYS A 113 1.27 -16.42 -11.89
C CYS A 113 1.87 -15.84 -13.18
N PRO A 114 1.20 -15.99 -14.34
CA PRO A 114 1.59 -15.32 -15.58
C PRO A 114 1.65 -13.80 -15.45
N VAL A 115 2.65 -13.17 -16.08
CA VAL A 115 2.80 -11.70 -16.07
C VAL A 115 2.59 -11.13 -17.46
N ILE A 116 1.69 -10.17 -17.63
CA ILE A 116 1.43 -9.48 -18.89
C ILE A 116 2.02 -8.06 -18.82
N PHE A 117 2.96 -7.76 -19.72
CA PHE A 117 3.54 -6.42 -19.84
C PHE A 117 2.87 -5.62 -20.96
N GLY A 118 2.86 -4.30 -20.82
CA GLY A 118 2.24 -3.40 -21.79
C GLY A 118 0.71 -3.38 -21.73
N ALA A 119 0.13 -3.78 -20.59
CA ALA A 119 -1.30 -3.65 -20.33
C ALA A 119 -1.73 -2.18 -20.23
N SER A 120 -3.04 -1.91 -20.21
CA SER A 120 -3.54 -0.54 -20.04
C SER A 120 -3.28 0.01 -18.63
N HIS A 121 -3.32 -0.85 -17.62
CA HIS A 121 -3.16 -0.49 -16.20
C HIS A 121 -2.37 -1.57 -15.45
N ASP A 122 -1.83 -1.21 -14.29
CA ASP A 122 -1.24 -2.18 -13.36
C ASP A 122 -2.36 -2.84 -12.53
N ALA A 123 -2.52 -4.16 -12.65
CA ALA A 123 -3.60 -4.90 -12.00
C ALA A 123 -3.19 -6.31 -11.59
N MET A 124 -3.65 -6.77 -10.43
CA MET A 124 -3.58 -8.18 -10.05
C MET A 124 -4.96 -8.80 -10.19
N ILE A 125 -5.07 -9.85 -11.00
CA ILE A 125 -6.33 -10.46 -11.36
C ILE A 125 -6.50 -11.77 -10.59
N PHE A 126 -7.65 -11.94 -9.95
CA PHE A 126 -8.02 -13.13 -9.21
C PHE A 126 -9.28 -13.77 -9.82
N ASP A 127 -9.47 -15.07 -9.57
CA ASP A 127 -10.75 -15.72 -9.80
C ASP A 127 -11.80 -15.15 -8.82
N ARG A 128 -13.02 -14.89 -9.29
CA ARG A 128 -14.09 -14.34 -8.43
C ARG A 128 -14.38 -15.24 -7.24
N GLY A 129 -14.27 -16.56 -7.42
CA GLY A 129 -14.53 -17.55 -6.38
C GLY A 129 -13.56 -17.49 -5.20
N VAL A 130 -12.34 -16.97 -5.38
CA VAL A 130 -11.40 -16.83 -4.26
C VAL A 130 -11.74 -15.67 -3.32
N LEU A 131 -12.63 -14.77 -3.73
CA LEU A 131 -13.06 -13.64 -2.90
C LEU A 131 -13.80 -14.10 -1.64
N ASP A 132 -14.52 -15.21 -1.73
CA ASP A 132 -15.34 -15.72 -0.63
C ASP A 132 -14.57 -16.74 0.23
N VAL A 133 -13.25 -16.88 0.01
CA VAL A 133 -12.38 -17.73 0.85
C VAL A 133 -12.21 -17.08 2.22
N PRO A 134 -12.56 -17.79 3.31
CA PRO A 134 -12.32 -17.29 4.67
C PRO A 134 -10.83 -17.12 4.95
N LEU A 135 -10.46 -16.06 5.65
CA LEU A 135 -9.08 -15.89 6.04
C LEU A 135 -8.72 -16.78 7.23
N VAL A 136 -7.55 -17.42 7.17
CA VAL A 136 -7.00 -18.19 8.31
C VAL A 136 -6.53 -17.29 9.45
N THR A 137 -6.34 -16.01 9.16
CA THR A 137 -5.96 -14.96 10.12
C THR A 137 -7.17 -14.15 10.62
N ALA A 138 -8.40 -14.55 10.26
CA ALA A 138 -9.62 -13.86 10.61
C ALA A 138 -9.77 -13.72 12.13
N ASP A 139 -10.03 -12.49 12.57
CA ASP A 139 -10.44 -12.16 13.93
C ASP A 139 -11.45 -11.02 13.83
N SER A 140 -12.74 -11.35 13.82
CA SER A 140 -13.82 -10.37 13.65
C SER A 140 -13.80 -9.28 14.71
N GLY A 141 -13.33 -9.60 15.93
CA GLY A 141 -13.21 -8.64 17.02
C GLY A 141 -12.08 -7.65 16.78
N ALA A 142 -10.87 -8.15 16.44
CA ALA A 142 -9.74 -7.31 16.08
C ALA A 142 -10.04 -6.48 14.81
N PHE A 143 -10.63 -7.09 13.80
CA PHE A 143 -11.02 -6.43 12.56
C PHE A 143 -11.94 -5.24 12.83
N SER A 144 -13.01 -5.43 13.59
CA SER A 144 -13.97 -4.36 13.90
C SER A 144 -13.32 -3.21 14.68
N ARG A 145 -12.45 -3.52 15.66
CA ARG A 145 -11.73 -2.49 16.44
C ARG A 145 -10.76 -1.70 15.58
N LEU A 146 -9.98 -2.38 14.73
CA LEU A 146 -9.02 -1.73 13.85
C LEU A 146 -9.73 -0.89 12.78
N LEU A 147 -10.85 -1.38 12.23
CA LEU A 147 -11.68 -0.60 11.31
C LEU A 147 -12.20 0.68 11.95
N ALA A 148 -12.73 0.61 13.18
CA ALA A 148 -13.23 1.76 13.90
C ALA A 148 -12.13 2.81 14.16
N ASP A 149 -10.93 2.36 14.53
CA ASP A 149 -9.77 3.25 14.69
C ASP A 149 -9.39 3.94 13.37
N LEU A 150 -9.26 3.18 12.28
CA LEU A 150 -8.91 3.74 10.97
C LEU A 150 -10.00 4.69 10.44
N GLU A 151 -11.27 4.37 10.64
CA GLU A 151 -12.38 5.24 10.27
C GLU A 151 -12.35 6.54 11.08
N HIS A 152 -12.10 6.46 12.38
CA HIS A 152 -11.93 7.64 13.22
C HIS A 152 -10.81 8.53 12.67
N ARG A 153 -9.64 7.97 12.36
CA ARG A 153 -8.52 8.70 11.78
C ARG A 153 -8.86 9.39 10.45
N ILE A 154 -9.57 8.72 9.55
CA ILE A 154 -10.09 9.33 8.31
C ILE A 154 -10.99 10.53 8.63
N THR A 155 -11.94 10.37 9.56
CA THR A 155 -12.88 11.46 9.91
C THR A 155 -12.20 12.64 10.58
N GLN A 156 -11.08 12.42 11.27
CA GLN A 156 -10.23 13.48 11.83
C GLN A 156 -9.33 14.15 10.78
N GLY A 157 -9.42 13.75 9.52
CA GLY A 157 -8.55 14.26 8.45
C GLY A 157 -7.10 13.78 8.56
N GLU A 158 -6.83 12.75 9.36
CA GLU A 158 -5.53 12.11 9.43
C GLU A 158 -5.33 11.30 8.15
N GLY A 159 -4.74 11.90 7.13
CA GLY A 159 -4.34 11.25 5.89
C GLY A 159 -2.85 11.40 5.64
N LEU A 160 -2.35 10.78 4.57
CA LEU A 160 -0.99 11.10 4.13
C LEU A 160 -0.89 12.57 3.78
N THR A 161 0.10 13.27 4.33
CA THR A 161 0.40 14.61 3.85
C THR A 161 1.04 14.51 2.46
N PRO A 162 0.73 15.42 1.52
CA PRO A 162 1.28 15.39 0.17
C PRO A 162 2.81 15.31 0.15
N ILE A 163 3.48 15.95 1.12
CA ILE A 163 4.94 15.91 1.25
C ILE A 163 5.48 14.50 1.56
N VAL A 164 4.78 13.70 2.37
CA VAL A 164 5.20 12.31 2.66
C VAL A 164 5.01 11.44 1.42
N GLY A 165 3.95 11.67 0.65
CA GLY A 165 3.68 11.01 -0.63
C GLY A 165 4.80 11.28 -1.64
N GLU A 166 5.13 12.55 -1.83
CA GLU A 166 6.21 13.02 -2.71
C GLU A 166 7.58 12.44 -2.33
N VAL A 167 7.91 12.41 -1.03
CA VAL A 167 9.17 11.83 -0.52
C VAL A 167 9.26 10.34 -0.84
N ARG A 168 8.18 9.57 -0.64
CA ARG A 168 8.16 8.14 -0.95
C ARG A 168 8.34 7.87 -2.44
N ILE A 169 7.65 8.63 -3.29
CA ILE A 169 7.82 8.54 -4.75
C ILE A 169 9.27 8.86 -5.14
N ALA A 170 9.86 9.90 -4.56
CA ALA A 170 11.24 10.29 -4.83
C ALA A 170 12.25 9.21 -4.42
N ILE A 171 12.08 8.60 -3.25
CA ILE A 171 12.92 7.49 -2.77
C ILE A 171 12.80 6.28 -3.71
N ALA A 172 11.57 5.85 -4.03
CA ALA A 172 11.35 4.68 -4.89
C ALA A 172 11.94 4.89 -6.28
N ARG A 173 11.90 6.12 -6.79
CA ARG A 173 12.51 6.49 -8.07
C ARG A 173 14.03 6.40 -8.03
N GLN A 174 14.68 6.91 -6.97
CA GLN A 174 16.14 6.79 -6.81
C GLN A 174 16.60 5.34 -6.72
N LEU A 175 15.87 4.51 -5.97
CA LEU A 175 16.15 3.09 -5.88
C LEU A 175 15.97 2.38 -7.23
N SER A 176 14.93 2.73 -7.98
CA SER A 176 14.71 2.21 -9.34
C SER A 176 15.81 2.61 -10.32
N GLU A 177 16.45 3.77 -10.10
CA GLU A 177 17.61 4.26 -10.86
C GLU A 177 18.95 3.68 -10.35
N GLY A 178 18.94 2.76 -9.37
CA GLY A 178 20.14 2.17 -8.77
C GLY A 178 20.92 3.11 -7.84
N ARG A 179 20.33 4.24 -7.44
CA ARG A 179 20.97 5.26 -6.60
C ARG A 179 20.61 5.03 -5.14
N ARG A 180 21.55 5.29 -4.23
CA ARG A 180 21.27 5.28 -2.79
C ARG A 180 20.42 6.49 -2.40
N PRO A 181 19.23 6.30 -1.81
CA PRO A 181 18.42 7.41 -1.36
C PRO A 181 19.09 8.06 -0.15
N GLY A 182 19.23 9.39 -0.22
CA GLY A 182 19.75 10.21 0.87
C GLY A 182 18.92 11.48 0.98
N ILE A 183 18.74 12.00 2.20
CA ILE A 183 17.87 13.16 2.45
C ILE A 183 18.24 14.37 1.59
N ALA A 184 19.53 14.58 1.32
CA ALA A 184 20.02 15.63 0.44
C ALA A 184 19.63 15.42 -1.04
N ALA A 185 19.61 14.18 -1.50
CA ALA A 185 19.24 13.83 -2.86
C ALA A 185 17.72 13.91 -3.06
N VAL A 186 16.93 13.50 -2.06
CA VAL A 186 15.47 13.62 -2.05
C VAL A 186 15.06 15.10 -2.00
N ALA A 187 15.61 15.88 -1.07
CA ALA A 187 15.30 17.30 -0.91
C ALA A 187 15.57 18.11 -2.17
N ARG A 188 16.74 17.90 -2.81
CA ARG A 188 17.09 18.54 -4.09
C ARG A 188 16.07 18.25 -5.19
N ARG A 189 15.54 17.02 -5.24
CA ARG A 189 14.55 16.62 -6.24
C ARG A 189 13.17 17.21 -5.98
N LEU A 190 12.85 17.48 -4.71
CA LEU A 190 11.62 18.16 -4.30
C LEU A 190 11.77 19.71 -4.27
N GLY A 191 12.87 20.26 -4.79
CA GLY A 191 13.14 21.70 -4.76
C GLY A 191 13.28 22.27 -3.34
N ALA A 192 13.57 21.43 -2.34
CA ALA A 192 13.64 21.79 -0.94
C ALA A 192 15.06 21.72 -0.38
N ASN A 193 15.34 22.50 0.66
CA ASN A 193 16.54 22.31 1.48
C ASN A 193 16.35 21.06 2.38
N PRO A 194 17.40 20.24 2.61
CA PRO A 194 17.32 19.08 3.50
C PRO A 194 16.75 19.37 4.89
N ARG A 195 17.12 20.49 5.52
CA ARG A 195 16.58 20.89 6.84
C ARG A 195 15.10 21.25 6.77
N THR A 196 14.68 21.91 5.70
CA THR A 196 13.27 22.25 5.47
C THR A 196 12.43 21.00 5.22
N LEU A 197 12.97 20.04 4.46
CA LEU A 197 12.32 18.75 4.23
C LEU A 197 12.19 17.97 5.54
N GLN A 198 13.27 17.88 6.31
CA GLN A 198 13.28 17.18 7.60
C GLN A 198 12.28 17.80 8.57
N ARG A 199 12.28 19.14 8.74
CA ARG A 199 11.30 19.84 9.58
C ARG A 199 9.85 19.61 9.14
N ARG A 200 9.57 19.55 7.83
CA ARG A 200 8.22 19.27 7.30
C ARG A 200 7.80 17.82 7.56
N LEU A 201 8.75 16.88 7.48
CA LEU A 201 8.52 15.48 7.83
C LEU A 201 8.32 15.30 9.33
N ASP A 202 9.12 15.96 10.16
CA ASP A 202 8.98 15.93 11.62
C ASP A 202 7.64 16.53 12.05
N ALA A 203 7.22 17.66 11.48
CA ALA A 203 5.89 18.23 11.72
C ALA A 203 4.73 17.36 11.21
N SER A 204 4.98 16.49 10.21
CA SER A 204 3.99 15.50 9.74
C SER A 204 3.99 14.21 10.60
N SER A 205 5.03 13.98 11.40
CA SER A 205 5.21 12.79 12.25
C SER A 205 4.89 13.10 13.72
N SER A 206 5.07 14.35 14.13
CA SER A 206 4.67 14.91 15.43
C SER A 206 3.31 15.57 15.30
N GLN A 207 2.25 14.79 15.46
CA GLN A 207 0.99 15.36 15.91
C GLN A 207 1.22 15.99 17.30
N PRO A 208 0.75 17.22 17.57
CA PRO A 208 0.86 17.80 18.91
C PRO A 208 0.06 16.96 19.92
N PRO A 209 0.48 16.90 21.20
CA PRO A 209 -0.32 16.28 22.25
C PRO A 209 -1.66 17.00 22.32
N ARG A 210 -2.75 16.22 22.29
CA ARG A 210 -4.12 16.70 22.50
C ARG A 210 -4.18 17.38 23.87
N GLU A 211 -4.29 18.69 23.90
CA GLU A 211 -4.70 19.42 25.10
C GLU A 211 -6.16 19.03 25.41
N GLY A 212 -6.28 18.07 26.34
CA GLY A 212 -7.50 17.89 27.11
C GLY A 212 -7.57 18.93 28.23
N ARG A 213 -8.81 19.31 28.55
CA ARG A 213 -9.26 20.25 29.60
C ARG A 213 -9.19 21.70 29.12
N SER A 214 -10.26 22.47 29.18
CA SER A 214 -11.17 22.64 30.32
C SER A 214 -12.38 23.44 29.83
N GLN A 215 -13.63 23.13 30.22
CA GLN A 215 -14.47 23.92 31.14
C GLN A 215 -15.94 23.57 30.79
N ILE A 216 -16.96 23.51 31.65
CA ILE A 216 -17.18 23.81 33.06
C ILE A 216 -18.42 22.99 33.47
N ILE A 217 -18.37 22.38 34.66
CA ILE A 217 -19.55 21.97 35.42
C ILE A 217 -20.06 23.22 36.12
N ALA A 218 -21.31 23.57 35.89
CA ALA A 218 -22.17 24.29 36.83
C ALA A 218 -23.58 23.73 36.67
#